data_AF-R7KMZ0-F1
#
_entry.id   AF-R7KMZ0-F1
#
_cell.length_a   1.000
_cell.length_b   1.000
_cell.length_c   1.000
_cell.angle_alpha   90.00
_cell.angle_beta   90.00
_cell.angle_gamma   90.00
#
_symmetry.space_group_name_H-M   'P 1'
#
loop_
_entity.id
_entity.type
_entity.pdbx_description
1 polymer ?
#
loop_
_entity_poly.entity_id
_entity_poly.type
_entity_poly.pdbx_seq_one_letter_code
_entity_poly.pdbx_strand_id
1 'polypeptide(L)' 'MDDGAIIAQAAVPVLPSDDAHRLADRVLVYEHQIYARAVKACVTGKVRYENERAVMDDQTALELTLFGQI' A
#
# COMPACT_ATOMS: atom_id res chain seq x y z
N MET A 1 1.96 17.56 -2.87
CA MET A 1 1.07 16.96 -3.88
C MET A 1 1.57 15.54 -4.04
N ASP A 2 0.68 14.56 -3.86
CA ASP A 2 1.06 13.16 -3.66
C ASP A 2 0.94 12.39 -4.99
N ASP A 3 1.73 12.83 -5.97
CA ASP A 3 1.62 12.36 -7.37
C ASP A 3 2.78 11.44 -7.79
N GLY A 4 3.50 10.89 -6.82
CA GLY A 4 4.58 9.93 -7.08
C GLY A 4 4.06 8.60 -7.62
N ALA A 5 4.95 7.81 -8.23
CA ALA A 5 4.60 6.48 -8.68
C ALA A 5 4.18 5.57 -7.51
N ILE A 6 3.00 4.95 -7.62
CA ILE A 6 2.44 4.07 -6.60
C ILE A 6 3.27 2.78 -6.51
N ILE A 7 3.74 2.43 -5.30
CA ILE A 7 4.54 1.21 -5.03
C ILE A 7 3.71 0.09 -4.40
N ALA A 8 2.81 0.43 -3.48
CA ALA A 8 1.98 -0.51 -2.73
C ALA A 8 0.63 0.15 -2.41
N GLN A 9 -0.42 -0.66 -2.24
CA GLN A 9 -1.76 -0.16 -1.94
C GLN A 9 -2.46 -1.06 -0.93
N ALA A 10 -3.31 -0.46 -0.10
CA ALA A 10 -4.25 -1.18 0.74
C ALA A 10 -5.67 -0.64 0.54
N ALA A 11 -6.63 -1.54 0.30
CA ALA A 11 -8.04 -1.21 0.32
C ALA A 11 -8.59 -1.44 1.74
N VAL A 12 -9.19 -0.41 2.33
CA VAL A 12 -9.74 -0.45 3.69
C VAL A 12 -11.26 -0.24 3.61
N PRO A 13 -12.09 -1.16 4.13
CA PRO A 13 -13.53 -0.98 4.10
C PRO A 13 -13.95 0.18 5.01
N VAL A 14 -14.95 0.94 4.59
CA VAL A 14 -15.66 1.93 5.41
C VAL A 14 -16.99 1.34 5.83
N LEU A 15 -17.30 1.33 7.12
CA LEU A 15 -18.50 0.71 7.69
C LEU A 15 -19.51 1.78 8.12
N PRO A 16 -20.82 1.47 8.13
CA PRO A 16 -21.85 2.42 8.58
C PRO A 16 -21.67 2.92 10.03
N SER A 17 -20.93 2.16 10.85
CA SER A 17 -20.65 2.49 12.25
C SER A 17 -19.33 3.24 12.46
N ASP A 18 -18.61 3.57 11.39
CA ASP A 18 -17.35 4.32 11.49
C ASP A 18 -17.62 5.79 11.78
N ASP A 19 -16.85 6.31 12.72
CA ASP A 19 -16.51 7.73 12.75
C ASP A 19 -15.11 7.92 12.12
N ALA A 20 -14.67 9.17 12.01
CA ALA A 20 -13.37 9.50 11.43
C ALA A 20 -12.20 8.84 12.18
N HIS A 21 -12.29 8.69 13.51
CA HIS A 21 -11.23 8.09 14.31
C HIS A 21 -11.14 6.58 14.08
N ARG A 22 -12.28 5.87 14.09
CA ARG A 22 -12.33 4.43 13.80
C ARG A 22 -11.80 4.08 12.42
N LEU A 23 -12.14 4.90 11.42
CA LEU A 23 -11.61 4.71 10.07
C LEU A 23 -10.10 4.98 10.03
N ALA A 24 -9.62 6.06 10.65
CA ALA A 24 -8.20 6.38 10.70
C ALA A 24 -7.37 5.29 11.40
N ASP A 25 -7.84 4.78 12.54
CA ASP A 25 -7.18 3.69 13.26
C ASP A 25 -7.10 2.42 12.39
N ARG A 26 -8.17 2.13 11.63
CA ARG A 26 -8.17 1.01 10.69
C ARG A 26 -7.16 1.24 9.56
N VAL A 27 -7.11 2.44 8.99
CA VAL A 27 -6.15 2.81 7.93
C VAL A 27 -4.70 2.71 8.43
N LEU A 28 -4.40 3.21 9.63
CA LEU A 28 -3.05 3.22 10.21
C LEU A 28 -2.44 1.81 10.34
N VAL A 29 -3.26 0.80 10.64
CA VAL A 29 -2.82 -0.60 10.67
C VAL A 29 -2.34 -1.06 9.28
N TYR A 30 -2.99 -0.65 8.20
CA TYR A 30 -2.57 -0.99 6.84
C TYR A 30 -1.40 -0.13 6.37
N GLU A 31 -1.34 1.16 6.75
CA GLU A 31 -0.19 2.02 6.46
C GLU A 31 1.11 1.42 6.98
N HIS A 32 1.14 0.98 8.24
CA HIS A 32 2.32 0.32 8.82
C HIS A 32 2.72 -0.95 8.06
N GLN A 33 1.76 -1.72 7.55
CA GLN A 33 2.04 -2.93 6.79
C GLN A 33 2.60 -2.62 5.40
N ILE A 34 1.91 -1.78 4.62
CA ILE A 34 2.31 -1.52 3.23
C ILE A 34 3.59 -0.68 3.16
N TYR A 35 3.82 0.22 4.12
CA TYR A 35 5.03 1.03 4.14
C TYR A 35 6.28 0.17 4.32
N ALA A 36 6.28 -0.73 5.32
CA ALA A 36 7.41 -1.63 5.55
C ALA A 36 7.66 -2.57 4.35
N ARG A 37 6.60 -3.08 3.71
CA ARG A 37 6.71 -3.93 2.52
C ARG A 37 7.27 -3.17 1.32
N ALA A 38 6.78 -1.95 1.07
CA ALA A 38 7.25 -1.09 0.00
C ALA A 38 8.74 -0.77 0.15
N VAL A 39 9.16 -0.34 1.35
CA VAL A 39 10.58 -0.09 1.65
C VAL A 39 11.43 -1.33 1.37
N LYS A 40 11.01 -2.50 1.88
CA LYS A 40 11.71 -3.77 1.62
C LYS A 40 11.83 -4.07 0.13
N ALA A 41 10.75 -3.88 -0.64
CA ALA A 41 10.74 -4.17 -2.07
C ALA A 41 11.68 -3.23 -2.85
N CYS A 42 11.76 -1.95 -2.48
CA CYS A 42 12.72 -1.00 -3.05
C CYS A 42 14.17 -1.37 -2.72
N VAL A 43 14.51 -1.63 -1.44
CA VAL A 43 15.90 -1.90 -1.04
C VAL A 43 16.42 -3.25 -1.51
N THR A 44 15.52 -4.19 -1.84
CA THR A 44 15.88 -5.50 -2.41
C THR A 44 15.85 -5.51 -3.94
N GLY A 45 15.52 -4.39 -4.59
CA GLY A 45 15.46 -4.26 -6.05
C GLY A 45 14.27 -4.93 -6.72
N LYS A 46 13.28 -5.41 -5.95
CA LYS A 46 12.01 -5.96 -6.48
C LYS A 46 11.14 -4.89 -7.13
N VAL A 47 11.25 -3.64 -6.68
CA VAL A 47 10.59 -2.48 -7.28
C VAL A 47 11.67 -1.48 -7.70
N ARG A 48 11.55 -0.97 -8.93
CA ARG A 48 12.43 0.09 -9.47
C ARG A 48 11.61 1.27 -9.96
N TYR A 49 12.20 2.45 -9.92
CA TYR A 49 11.62 3.65 -10.50
C TYR A 49 12.19 3.87 -11.90
N GLU A 50 11.33 3.78 -12.92
CA GLU A 50 11.71 3.89 -14.33
C GLU A 50 10.64 4.70 -15.07
N ASN A 51 11.04 5.78 -15.76
CA ASN A 51 10.13 6.61 -16.58
C ASN A 51 8.84 7.02 -15.85
N GLU A 52 8.98 7.57 -14.64
CA GLU A 52 7.86 8.02 -13.78
C GLU A 52 6.92 6.90 -13.32
N ARG A 53 7.38 5.64 -13.35
CA ARG A 53 6.61 4.46 -12.92
C ARG A 53 7.39 3.60 -11.94
N ALA A 54 6.65 2.94 -11.04
CA ALA A 54 7.16 1.85 -10.24
C ALA A 54 7.01 0.56 -11.05
N VAL A 55 8.13 -0.05 -11.42
CA VAL A 55 8.19 -1.27 -12.24
C VAL A 55 8.53 -2.45 -11.35
N MET A 56 7.74 -3.52 -11.47
CA MET A 56 7.86 -4.78 -10.75
C MET A 56 7.18 -5.92 -11.53
N ASP A 57 7.39 -7.17 -11.12
CA ASP A 57 6.66 -8.32 -11.68
C ASP A 57 5.28 -8.51 -11.03
N ASP A 58 4.45 -9.35 -11.65
CA ASP A 58 3.08 -9.63 -11.18
C ASP A 58 3.07 -10.18 -9.75
N GLN A 59 4.04 -11.03 -9.40
CA GLN A 59 4.14 -11.62 -8.07
C GLN A 59 4.40 -10.54 -7.00
N THR A 60 5.32 -9.62 -7.26
CA THR A 60 5.62 -8.49 -6.36
C THR A 60 4.42 -7.55 -6.25
N ALA A 61 3.72 -7.27 -7.36
CA ALA A 61 2.52 -6.44 -7.34
C ALA A 61 1.40 -7.05 -6.46
N LEU A 62 1.20 -8.38 -6.55
CA LEU A 62 0.25 -9.11 -5.70
C LEU A 62 0.67 -9.06 -4.21
N GLU A 63 1.97 -9.21 -3.89
CA GLU A 63 2.49 -9.13 -2.52
C GLU A 63 2.34 -7.74 -1.89
N LEU A 64 2.36 -6.68 -2.72
CA LEU A 64 2.27 -5.28 -2.34
C LEU A 64 0.84 -4.72 -2.37
N THR A 65 -0.16 -5.55 -2.66
CA THR A 65 -1.57 -5.18 -2.63
C THR A 65 -2.26 -5.88 -1.46
N LEU A 66 -2.81 -5.09 -0.52
CA LEU A 66 -3.60 -5.61 0.59
C LEU A 66 -5.07 -5.30 0.40
N PHE A 67 -5.92 -6.30 0.55
CA PHE A 67 -7.36 -6.11 0.68
C PHE A 67 -7.73 -6.35 2.13
N GLY A 68 -8.31 -5.35 2.79
CA GLY A 68 -8.82 -5.51 4.13
C GLY A 68 -9.83 -6.65 4.18
N GLN A 69 -9.68 -7.56 5.14
CA GLN A 69 -10.63 -8.64 5.32
C GLN A 69 -11.96 -8.04 5.81
N ILE A 70 -13.05 -8.49 5.19
CA ILE A 70 -14.44 -8.15 5.53
C ILE A 70 -14.80 -8.85 6.84
#